data_AF-A0A0A9XVD9-F1
#
_entry.id   AF-A0A0A9XVD9-F1
#
_cell.length_a   1.000
_cell.length_b   1.000
_cell.length_c   1.000
_cell.angle_alpha   90.00
_cell.angle_beta   90.00
_cell.angle_gamma   90.00
#
_symmetry.space_group_name_H-M   'P 1'
#
loop_
_entity.id
_entity.type
_entity.pdbx_description
1 polymer ?
#
loop_
_entity_poly.entity_id
_entity_poly.type
_entity_poly.pdbx_seq_one_letter_code
_entity_poly.pdbx_strand_id
1 'polypeptide(L)'
;LDPDMSPLGFDAKKLYHFVAVRFKGTAPKVQEQALRWLQVLTALEIMVPTHLLFSFFEDGVKSMKETDSKEKFPAGKQPRSISPVVEDDSGPCSALSDDEEHASRVSNLSS
;
A
#
# COMPACT_ATOMS: atom_id res chain seq x y z
N LEU A 1 -5.40 36.89 -8.65
CA LEU A 1 -6.13 35.60 -8.54
C LEU A 1 -6.71 35.58 -7.14
N ASP A 2 -8.04 35.58 -7.06
CA ASP A 2 -8.78 35.63 -5.80
C ASP A 2 -8.55 34.34 -4.99
N PRO A 3 -8.09 34.38 -3.72
CA PRO A 3 -7.79 33.18 -2.93
C PRO A 3 -8.99 32.26 -2.68
N ASP A 4 -10.22 32.81 -2.76
CA ASP A 4 -11.47 32.06 -2.58
C ASP A 4 -11.94 31.34 -3.85
N MET A 5 -11.32 31.62 -5.00
CA MET A 5 -11.56 30.91 -6.25
C MET A 5 -10.45 29.85 -6.48
N SER A 6 -10.33 28.91 -5.55
CA SER A 6 -9.54 27.70 -5.82
C SER A 6 -10.28 26.88 -6.88
N PRO A 7 -9.68 26.58 -8.05
CA PRO A 7 -10.32 25.85 -9.14
C PRO A 7 -10.75 24.41 -8.78
N LEU A 8 -10.36 23.93 -7.58
CA LEU A 8 -10.57 22.56 -7.11
C LEU A 8 -11.76 22.38 -6.17
N GLY A 9 -12.38 23.46 -5.70
CA GLY A 9 -13.51 23.38 -4.75
C GLY A 9 -13.13 22.91 -3.33
N PHE A 10 -11.84 22.82 -3.00
CA PHE A 10 -11.36 22.52 -1.64
C PHE A 10 -10.15 23.41 -1.24
N ASP A 11 -9.98 23.58 0.07
CA ASP A 11 -8.95 24.42 0.69
C ASP A 11 -7.54 23.86 0.46
N ALA A 12 -6.67 24.68 -0.15
CA ALA A 12 -5.27 24.35 -0.41
C ALA A 12 -4.51 23.97 0.87
N LYS A 13 -4.84 24.58 2.02
CA LYS A 13 -4.21 24.22 3.31
C LYS A 13 -4.53 22.79 3.71
N LYS A 14 -5.77 22.34 3.49
CA LYS A 14 -6.18 20.95 3.76
C LYS A 14 -5.47 19.97 2.84
N LEU A 15 -5.27 20.33 1.57
CA LEU A 15 -4.51 19.53 0.62
C LEU A 15 -3.05 19.36 1.07
N TYR A 16 -2.39 20.46 1.43
CA TYR A 16 -1.00 20.41 1.88
C TYR A 16 -0.88 19.61 3.17
N HIS A 17 -1.80 19.80 4.11
CA HIS A 17 -1.85 19.01 5.33
C HIS A 17 -2.02 17.51 5.05
N PHE A 18 -2.91 17.15 4.14
CA PHE A 18 -3.12 15.76 3.71
C PHE A 18 -1.81 15.12 3.20
N VAL A 19 -1.03 15.84 2.40
CA VAL A 19 0.27 15.34 1.94
C VAL A 19 1.27 15.27 3.11
N ALA A 20 1.35 16.32 3.93
CA ALA A 20 2.31 16.45 5.02
C ALA A 20 2.25 15.30 6.05
N VAL A 21 1.04 14.94 6.51
CA VAL A 21 0.86 13.91 7.54
C VAL A 21 1.38 12.54 7.09
N ARG A 22 1.47 12.31 5.78
CA ARG A 22 1.97 11.05 5.23
C ARG A 22 3.48 10.93 5.25
N PHE A 23 4.23 12.00 5.50
CA PHE A 23 5.69 11.94 5.64
C PHE A 23 6.14 11.73 7.09
N LYS A 24 5.23 11.77 8.07
CA LYS A 24 5.55 11.70 9.50
C LYS A 24 5.25 10.32 10.09
N GLY A 25 6.28 9.53 10.34
CA GLY A 25 6.16 8.25 11.08
C GLY A 25 5.33 7.19 10.36
N THR A 26 5.23 7.28 9.03
CA THR A 26 4.45 6.35 8.21
C THR A 26 5.35 5.32 7.53
N ALA A 27 4.76 4.18 7.17
CA ALA A 27 5.47 3.15 6.41
C ALA A 27 5.95 3.68 5.04
N PRO A 28 7.08 3.19 4.51
CA PRO A 28 7.64 3.65 3.23
C PRO A 28 6.63 3.66 2.07
N LYS A 29 5.73 2.67 1.98
CA LYS A 29 4.67 2.61 0.96
C LYS A 29 3.70 3.80 1.03
N VAL A 30 3.42 4.32 2.21
CA VAL A 30 2.54 5.48 2.40
C VAL A 30 3.24 6.77 1.96
N GLN A 31 4.54 6.88 2.24
CA GLN A 31 5.36 7.99 1.75
C GLN A 31 5.49 7.97 0.22
N GLU A 32 5.64 6.79 -0.38
CA GLU A 32 5.62 6.63 -1.85
C GLU A 32 4.30 7.13 -2.44
N GLN A 33 3.16 6.77 -1.83
CA GLN A 33 1.86 7.29 -2.26
C GLN A 33 1.79 8.82 -2.14
N ALA A 34 2.36 9.40 -1.07
CA ALA A 34 2.41 10.85 -0.91
C ALA A 34 3.26 11.53 -1.99
N LEU A 35 4.37 10.90 -2.43
CA LEU A 35 5.17 11.36 -3.57
C LEU A 35 4.37 11.32 -4.87
N ARG A 36 3.60 10.25 -5.12
CA ARG A 36 2.69 10.16 -6.28
C ARG A 36 1.63 11.25 -6.25
N TRP A 37 1.08 11.57 -5.08
CA TRP A 37 0.18 12.71 -4.92
C TRP A 37 0.86 14.03 -5.28
N LEU A 38 2.09 14.29 -4.81
CA LEU A 38 2.85 15.50 -5.19
C LEU A 38 3.08 15.59 -6.71
N GLN A 39 3.34 14.47 -7.38
CA GLN A 39 3.46 14.40 -8.84
C GLN A 39 2.14 14.79 -9.53
N VAL A 40 1.01 14.23 -9.09
CA VAL A 40 -0.32 14.58 -9.63
C VAL A 40 -0.62 16.07 -9.42
N LEU A 41 -0.35 16.62 -8.24
CA LEU A 41 -0.55 18.03 -7.95
C LEU A 41 0.27 18.93 -8.90
N THR A 42 1.53 18.56 -9.11
CA THR A 42 2.42 19.30 -10.03
C THR A 42 1.93 19.20 -11.48
N ALA A 43 1.48 18.01 -11.91
CA ALA A 43 0.94 17.79 -13.25
C ALA A 43 -0.38 18.55 -13.51
N LEU A 44 -1.17 18.78 -12.45
CA LEU A 44 -2.38 19.61 -12.48
C LEU A 44 -2.09 21.11 -12.30
N GLU A 45 -0.82 21.52 -12.33
CA GLU A 45 -0.36 22.90 -12.14
C GLU A 45 -0.78 23.51 -10.78
N ILE A 46 -0.96 22.65 -9.76
CA ILE A 46 -1.27 23.07 -8.40
C ILE A 46 0.03 23.42 -7.69
N MET A 47 0.29 24.71 -7.52
CA MET A 47 1.52 25.23 -6.95
C MET A 47 1.64 24.93 -5.46
N VAL A 48 2.47 23.95 -5.09
CA VAL A 48 2.86 23.72 -3.69
C VAL A 48 4.00 24.67 -3.33
N PRO A 49 3.88 25.47 -2.25
CA PRO A 49 4.97 26.33 -1.78
C PRO A 49 6.26 25.54 -1.49
N THR A 50 7.41 26.03 -1.96
CA THR A 50 8.70 25.33 -1.84
C THR A 50 9.10 25.00 -0.40
N HIS A 51 8.80 25.89 0.54
CA HIS A 51 9.09 25.66 1.96
C HIS A 51 8.33 24.46 2.54
N LEU A 52 7.11 24.19 2.03
CA LEU A 52 6.35 23.00 2.41
C LEU A 52 6.92 21.73 1.79
N LEU A 53 7.37 21.79 0.54
CA LEU A 53 8.06 20.66 -0.09
C LEU A 53 9.29 20.25 0.72
N PHE A 54 10.11 21.22 1.12
CA PHE A 54 11.28 20.96 1.97
C PHE A 54 10.88 20.36 3.32
N SER A 55 9.84 20.87 3.98
CA SER A 55 9.40 20.30 5.26
C SER A 55 8.89 18.86 5.10
N PHE A 56 8.15 18.56 4.02
CA PHE A 56 7.65 17.20 3.75
C PHE A 56 8.81 16.21 3.56
N PHE A 57 9.82 16.60 2.79
CA PHE A 57 10.99 15.74 2.57
C PHE A 57 11.85 15.59 3.82
N GLU A 58 12.03 16.67 4.61
CA GLU A 58 12.72 16.60 5.89
C GLU A 58 12.03 15.61 6.84
N ASP A 59 10.70 15.72 6.98
CA ASP A 59 9.89 14.80 7.78
C ASP A 59 10.01 13.35 7.27
N GLY A 60 9.96 13.14 5.96
CA GLY A 60 10.10 11.82 5.33
C GLY A 60 11.45 11.18 5.61
N VAL A 61 12.54 11.92 5.40
CA VAL A 61 13.91 11.46 5.67
C VAL A 61 14.10 11.14 7.15
N LYS A 62 13.55 11.97 8.04
CA LYS A 62 13.59 11.71 9.48
C LYS A 62 12.84 10.43 9.83
N SER A 63 11.64 10.25 9.28
CA SER A 63 10.82 9.06 9.48
C SER A 63 11.52 7.78 9.01
N MET A 64 12.29 7.81 7.91
CA MET A 64 13.04 6.64 7.42
C MET A 64 14.20 6.27 8.36
N LYS A 65 14.88 7.25 8.94
CA LYS A 65 15.96 6.99 9.92
C LYS A 65 15.43 6.35 11.21
N GLU A 66 14.22 6.73 11.61
CA GLU A 66 13.56 6.18 12.79
C GLU A 66 13.10 4.73 12.57
N THR A 67 12.71 4.36 11.35
CA THR A 67 12.35 2.97 11.03
C THR A 67 13.56 2.03 11.10
N ASP A 68 14.72 2.46 10.62
CA ASP A 68 15.95 1.66 10.66
C ASP A 68 16.46 1.42 12.09
N SER A 69 16.16 2.35 13.00
CA SER A 69 16.60 2.28 14.41
C SER A 69 15.76 1.35 15.28
N LYS A 70 14.58 0.92 14.80
CA LYS A 70 13.62 0.12 15.58
C LYS A 70 13.77 -1.40 15.40
N GLU A 71 14.67 -1.85 14.51
CA GLU A 71 15.03 -3.27 14.30
C GLU A 71 16.13 -3.79 15.25
N LYS A 72 16.35 -3.18 16.43
CA LYS A 72 17.16 -3.79 17.50
C LYS A 72 16.27 -4.51 18.52
N PHE A 73 16.16 -5.83 18.37
CA PHE A 73 15.50 -6.78 19.30
C PHE A 73 16.01 -6.66 20.75
N PRO A 74 15.21 -7.04 21.78
CA PRO A 74 15.73 -7.75 22.94
C PRO A 74 15.65 -9.26 22.69
N ALA A 75 16.78 -9.89 22.38
CA ALA A 75 16.93 -11.34 22.47
C ALA A 75 17.11 -11.77 23.94
N GLY A 76 16.30 -12.73 24.42
CA GLY A 76 16.67 -13.54 25.58
C GLY A 76 15.53 -14.04 26.48
N LYS A 77 14.91 -15.18 26.12
CA LYS A 77 14.74 -16.40 26.97
C LYS A 77 13.81 -17.43 26.29
N GLN A 78 14.39 -18.55 25.86
CA GLN A 78 13.74 -19.86 25.61
C GLN A 78 14.24 -20.82 26.73
N PRO A 79 13.74 -22.07 26.93
CA PRO A 79 12.48 -22.73 26.58
C PRO A 79 11.84 -23.49 27.79
N ARG A 80 10.62 -24.08 27.65
CA ARG A 80 10.28 -25.44 28.15
C ARG A 80 8.82 -25.89 27.84
N SER A 81 8.73 -27.00 27.09
CA SER A 81 7.80 -28.17 27.14
C SER A 81 6.33 -27.94 27.53
N ILE A 82 5.28 -28.49 26.88
CA ILE A 82 5.00 -29.91 26.56
C ILE A 82 3.91 -29.96 25.46
N SER A 83 4.02 -30.87 24.49
CA SER A 83 3.03 -31.14 23.44
C SER A 83 1.77 -31.86 23.95
N PRO A 84 0.58 -31.61 23.38
CA PRO A 84 -0.46 -32.63 23.26
C PRO A 84 -0.50 -33.16 21.83
N VAL A 85 -0.23 -34.45 21.71
CA VAL A 85 -0.57 -35.30 20.56
C VAL A 85 -2.09 -35.34 20.40
N VAL A 86 -2.57 -35.15 19.17
CA VAL A 86 -3.74 -35.89 18.68
C VAL A 86 -3.46 -36.27 17.23
N GLU A 87 -3.72 -37.53 16.94
CA GLU A 87 -3.39 -38.25 15.71
C GLU A 87 -4.30 -37.85 14.54
N ASP A 88 -3.68 -37.87 13.35
CA ASP A 88 -4.17 -38.16 12.00
C ASP A 88 -5.68 -38.05 11.67
N ASP A 89 -6.01 -37.23 10.67
CA ASP A 89 -6.71 -37.76 9.49
C ASP A 89 -6.07 -37.11 8.26
N SER A 90 -5.05 -37.80 7.75
CA SER A 90 -4.49 -37.52 6.45
C SER A 90 -5.54 -37.83 5.39
N GLY A 91 -6.41 -36.86 5.08
CA GLY A 91 -7.19 -36.90 3.85
C GLY A 91 -6.23 -36.81 2.66
N PRO A 92 -6.10 -37.83 1.81
CA PRO A 92 -5.28 -37.72 0.62
C PRO A 92 -5.99 -36.76 -0.34
N CYS A 93 -5.44 -35.57 -0.56
CA CYS A 93 -5.66 -34.88 -1.83
C CYS A 93 -4.85 -35.63 -2.90
N SER A 94 -5.32 -36.83 -3.22
CA SER A 94 -4.91 -37.57 -4.41
C SER A 94 -5.26 -36.72 -5.62
N ALA A 95 -4.22 -36.27 -6.32
CA ALA A 95 -4.33 -35.85 -7.70
C ALA A 95 -4.67 -37.08 -8.56
N LEU A 96 -5.87 -37.17 -9.15
CA LEU A 96 -6.26 -38.02 -10.31
C LEU A 96 -7.52 -37.37 -10.95
N SER A 97 -7.47 -36.88 -12.20
CA SER A 97 -8.09 -37.48 -13.42
C SER A 97 -9.62 -37.61 -13.34
N ASP A 98 -10.45 -37.22 -14.29
CA ASP A 98 -10.39 -37.52 -15.73
C ASP A 98 -11.48 -36.75 -16.51
N ASP A 99 -11.28 -36.68 -17.82
CA ASP A 99 -12.10 -36.10 -18.89
C ASP A 99 -13.51 -36.72 -18.98
N GLU A 100 -14.56 -35.90 -19.22
CA GLU A 100 -15.72 -36.38 -19.99
C GLU A 100 -16.36 -35.24 -20.81
N GLU A 101 -15.97 -35.24 -22.09
CA GLU A 101 -16.76 -34.87 -23.26
C GLU A 101 -18.28 -35.03 -23.06
N HIS A 102 -19.05 -33.96 -23.28
CA HIS A 102 -20.36 -34.10 -23.90
C HIS A 102 -20.50 -33.13 -25.08
N ALA A 103 -20.35 -33.71 -26.26
CA ALA A 103 -20.69 -33.11 -27.53
C ALA A 103 -22.13 -32.56 -27.52
N SER A 104 -22.29 -31.31 -27.92
CA SER A 104 -23.50 -30.85 -28.61
C SER A 104 -23.07 -30.27 -29.95
N ARG A 105 -23.20 -31.13 -30.95
CA ARG A 105 -22.75 -30.96 -32.32
C ARG A 105 -23.87 -30.31 -33.14
N VAL A 106 -23.47 -29.34 -33.98
CA VAL A 106 -24.09 -28.90 -35.27
C VAL A 106 -25.41 -28.10 -35.16
N SER A 107 -25.49 -26.86 -35.66
CA SER A 107 -25.47 -26.51 -37.10
C SER A 107 -25.18 -25.01 -37.27
N ASN A 108 -24.07 -24.60 -37.89
CA ASN A 108 -23.78 -24.45 -39.32
C ASN A 108 -24.56 -23.34 -40.05
N LEU A 109 -23.82 -22.27 -40.39
CA LEU A 109 -23.61 -21.69 -41.72
C LEU A 109 -24.79 -21.05 -42.50
N SER A 110 -24.66 -19.74 -42.72
CA SER A 110 -24.96 -18.95 -43.94
C SER A 110 -25.91 -19.56 -44.98
N SER A 111 -27.02 -18.87 -45.26
CA SER A 111 -27.20 -18.08 -46.50
C SER A 111 -28.42 -17.17 -46.44
#